data_AF-A0A8B7YRI2-F1
#
_entry.id   AF-A0A8B7YRI2-F1
#
_cell.length_a   1.000
_cell.length_b   1.000
_cell.length_c   1.000
_cell.angle_alpha   90.00
_cell.angle_beta   90.00
_cell.angle_gamma   90.00
#
_symmetry.space_group_name_H-M   'P 1'
#
loop_
_entity.id
_entity.type
_entity.pdbx_description
1 polymer ?
#
loop_
_entity_poly.entity_id
_entity_poly.type
_entity_poly.pdbx_seq_one_letter_code
_entity_poly.pdbx_strand_id
1 'polypeptide(L)'
;MASLCRFCLRKPANVSTVARVISARYATFTEDDLPGTFPKTPQERAAAAKKYGMRVEDYEPYPDDGLGWGDYPKAPDIHDDDKDPHADWDFPEERRNFGELVHIEQDLLSRARPNIYAKSRIPFNQQVKMLGAVLATLAVLFWFGGKYKIFQPVGPKQYPYNDLWIEKGNQPEDAAEPKKHYVI
;
A
#
# COMPACT_ATOMS: atom_id res chain seq x y z
N MET A 1 21.78 -48.00 71.86
CA MET A 1 21.33 -49.41 71.79
C MET A 1 19.94 -49.46 71.18
N ALA A 2 19.77 -50.32 70.16
CA ALA A 2 18.55 -50.90 69.57
C ALA A 2 17.19 -50.25 69.91
N SER A 3 16.46 -49.69 68.94
CA SER A 3 15.63 -50.38 67.92
C SER A 3 14.38 -51.02 68.50
N LEU A 4 13.19 -50.58 68.04
CA LEU A 4 12.26 -51.40 67.25
C LEU A 4 10.95 -50.66 66.93
N CYS A 5 10.67 -50.54 65.61
CA CYS A 5 9.38 -50.80 64.92
C CYS A 5 8.11 -50.01 65.35
N ARG A 6 7.16 -49.63 64.49
CA ARG A 6 6.65 -50.31 63.28
C ARG A 6 5.64 -49.37 62.59
N PHE A 7 5.55 -49.49 61.27
CA PHE A 7 4.30 -49.43 60.49
C PHE A 7 3.58 -48.07 60.28
N CYS A 8 3.26 -47.83 58.99
CA CYS A 8 2.28 -46.86 58.46
C CYS A 8 2.68 -45.39 58.61
N LEU A 9 3.05 -44.68 57.55
CA LEU A 9 2.10 -44.22 56.54
C LEU A 9 2.83 -43.98 55.21
N ARG A 10 2.54 -44.83 54.23
CA ARG A 10 2.90 -44.61 52.83
C ARG A 10 2.05 -43.43 52.35
N LYS A 11 2.61 -42.22 52.25
CA LYS A 11 1.93 -41.12 51.55
C LYS A 11 1.78 -41.55 50.09
N PRO A 12 0.58 -41.48 49.47
CA PRO A 12 0.45 -41.74 48.06
C PRO A 12 1.23 -40.65 47.32
N ALA A 13 2.23 -41.08 46.56
CA ALA A 13 2.87 -40.27 45.55
C ALA A 13 1.80 -39.94 44.50
N ASN A 14 1.10 -38.82 44.67
CA ASN A 14 0.37 -38.18 43.58
C ASN A 14 1.39 -37.48 42.66
N VAL A 15 2.32 -38.27 42.11
CA VAL A 15 3.07 -37.89 40.92
C VAL A 15 2.18 -38.35 39.78
N SER A 16 1.30 -37.45 39.33
CA SER A 16 0.69 -37.56 38.01
C SER A 16 1.82 -37.85 37.03
N THR A 17 1.92 -39.11 36.60
CA THR A 17 2.88 -39.58 35.59
C THR A 17 2.39 -39.24 34.19
N VAL A 18 1.52 -38.24 34.06
CA VAL A 18 1.30 -37.56 32.80
C VAL A 18 2.49 -36.63 32.68
N ALA A 19 3.46 -37.02 31.86
CA ALA A 19 4.45 -36.08 31.35
C ALA A 19 3.67 -34.83 30.95
N ARG A 20 3.93 -33.69 31.61
CA ARG A 20 3.53 -32.41 31.05
C ARG A 20 4.25 -32.37 29.72
N VAL A 21 3.55 -32.77 28.65
CA VAL A 21 3.92 -32.42 27.29
C VAL A 21 3.74 -30.91 27.28
N ILE A 22 4.77 -30.21 27.74
CA ILE A 22 5.01 -28.85 27.31
C ILE A 22 5.24 -29.07 25.83
N SER A 23 4.20 -28.93 25.02
CA SER A 23 4.41 -28.66 23.62
C SER A 23 5.12 -27.32 23.60
N ALA A 24 6.43 -27.34 23.73
CA ALA A 24 7.26 -26.25 23.30
C ALA A 24 6.94 -26.18 21.81
N ARG A 25 6.04 -25.27 21.45
CA ARG A 25 5.95 -24.82 20.07
C ARG A 25 7.38 -24.42 19.76
N TYR A 26 8.00 -25.09 18.79
CA TYR A 26 9.33 -24.75 18.31
C TYR A 26 9.28 -23.30 17.81
N ALA A 27 9.50 -22.33 18.70
CA ALA A 27 10.05 -21.06 18.30
C ALA A 27 11.52 -21.38 18.03
N THR A 28 11.87 -21.59 16.77
CA THR A 28 13.24 -21.85 16.33
C THR A 28 14.12 -20.60 16.38
N PHE A 29 13.59 -19.48 16.87
CA PHE A 29 14.26 -18.19 16.98
C PHE A 29 14.59 -17.90 18.44
N THR A 30 15.83 -17.50 18.67
CA THR A 30 16.33 -16.99 19.96
C THR A 30 16.21 -15.47 20.02
N GLU A 31 16.33 -14.88 21.21
CA GLU A 31 16.30 -13.42 21.38
C GLU A 31 17.40 -12.73 20.56
N ASP A 32 18.55 -13.39 20.41
CA ASP A 32 19.68 -12.92 19.62
C ASP A 32 19.38 -12.85 18.11
N ASP A 33 18.39 -13.60 17.63
CA ASP A 33 17.96 -13.59 16.21
C ASP A 33 16.97 -12.46 15.90
N LEU A 34 16.35 -11.86 16.92
CA LEU A 34 15.32 -10.83 16.78
C LEU A 34 15.92 -9.42 16.70
N PRO A 35 15.38 -8.49 15.88
CA PRO A 35 15.83 -7.09 15.80
C PRO A 35 15.98 -6.42 17.17
N GLY A 36 17.06 -5.65 17.31
CA GLY A 36 17.50 -5.06 18.56
C GLY A 36 17.65 -3.53 18.50
N THR A 37 18.37 -2.97 19.47
CA THR A 37 18.67 -1.54 19.56
C THR A 37 19.80 -1.14 18.62
N PHE A 38 19.89 0.15 18.29
CA PHE A 38 20.90 0.68 17.38
C PHE A 38 22.33 0.34 17.85
N PRO A 39 23.18 -0.28 17.00
CA PRO A 39 24.53 -0.69 17.39
C PRO A 39 25.47 0.52 17.44
N LYS A 40 26.06 0.77 18.61
CA LYS A 40 26.95 1.92 18.83
C LYS A 40 28.41 1.53 18.72
N THR A 41 28.75 0.30 19.10
CA THR A 41 30.13 -0.19 19.07
C THR A 41 30.44 -0.96 17.78
N PRO A 42 31.70 -0.97 17.31
CA PRO A 42 32.09 -1.79 16.15
C PRO A 42 31.86 -3.29 16.35
N GLN A 43 31.92 -3.77 17.60
CA GLN A 43 31.67 -5.17 17.94
C GLN A 43 30.18 -5.53 17.84
N GLU A 44 29.31 -4.67 18.38
CA GLU A 44 27.85 -4.79 18.20
C GLU A 44 27.48 -4.74 16.72
N ARG A 45 28.11 -3.85 15.96
CA ARG A 45 27.92 -3.76 14.50
C ARG A 45 28.30 -5.06 13.80
N ALA A 46 29.44 -5.66 14.15
CA ALA A 46 29.86 -6.93 13.57
C ALA A 46 28.93 -8.10 13.95
N ALA A 47 28.41 -8.10 15.18
CA ALA A 47 27.42 -9.07 15.63
C ALA A 47 26.08 -8.91 14.90
N ALA A 48 25.60 -7.67 14.73
CA ALA A 48 24.37 -7.36 13.99
C ALA A 48 24.51 -7.75 12.50
N ALA A 49 25.63 -7.41 11.85
CA ALA A 49 25.89 -7.83 10.48
C ALA A 49 25.86 -9.36 10.34
N LYS A 50 26.49 -10.10 11.27
CA LYS A 50 26.46 -11.56 11.28
C LYS A 50 25.04 -12.11 11.45
N LYS A 51 24.24 -11.50 12.33
CA LYS A 51 22.84 -11.88 12.58
C LYS A 51 21.97 -11.76 11.33
N TYR A 52 22.14 -10.70 10.54
CA TYR A 52 21.43 -10.51 9.26
C TYR A 52 22.09 -11.21 8.07
N GLY A 53 23.12 -12.04 8.30
CA GLY A 53 23.80 -12.79 7.23
C GLY A 53 24.62 -11.92 6.26
N MET A 54 24.99 -10.72 6.68
CA MET A 54 25.69 -9.74 5.85
C MET A 54 27.10 -9.45 6.33
N ARG A 55 27.90 -8.85 5.44
CA ARG A 55 29.27 -8.46 5.74
C ARG A 55 29.27 -7.20 6.60
N VAL A 56 30.27 -7.07 7.46
CA VAL A 56 30.39 -5.90 8.36
C VAL A 56 30.56 -4.61 7.56
N GLU A 57 31.18 -4.70 6.38
CA GLU A 57 31.40 -3.57 5.49
C GLU A 57 30.12 -3.08 4.80
N ASP A 58 29.22 -4.00 4.46
CA ASP A 58 27.96 -3.70 3.76
C ASP A 58 26.81 -3.38 4.73
N TYR A 59 27.04 -3.53 6.05
CA TYR A 59 26.05 -3.26 7.08
C TYR A 59 26.00 -1.78 7.44
N GLU A 60 24.97 -1.12 6.94
CA GLU A 60 24.59 0.23 7.30
C GLU A 60 23.22 0.21 7.98
N PRO A 61 23.11 0.50 9.29
CA PRO A 61 21.81 0.67 9.95
C PRO A 61 21.20 2.03 9.60
N TYR A 62 19.88 2.15 9.77
CA TYR A 62 19.20 3.45 9.71
C TYR A 62 19.71 4.41 10.78
N PRO A 63 19.69 5.74 10.54
CA PRO A 63 20.09 6.73 11.54
C PRO A 63 19.23 6.64 12.82
N ASP A 64 19.87 6.88 13.97
CA ASP A 64 19.24 6.84 15.30
C ASP A 64 18.43 8.13 15.58
N ASP A 65 17.40 8.36 14.77
CA ASP A 65 16.52 9.54 14.86
C ASP A 65 15.32 9.33 15.81
N GLY A 66 15.31 8.22 16.57
CA GLY A 66 14.19 7.85 17.44
C GLY A 66 12.95 7.33 16.71
N LEU A 67 13.04 7.07 15.39
CA LEU A 67 11.98 6.46 14.58
C LEU A 67 11.72 4.98 14.93
N GLY A 68 12.64 4.34 15.68
CA GLY A 68 12.46 2.98 16.18
C GLY A 68 12.96 1.87 15.25
N TRP A 69 13.77 2.19 14.25
CA TRP A 69 14.33 1.19 13.31
C TRP A 69 15.38 0.26 13.93
N GLY A 70 16.05 0.69 15.02
CA GLY A 70 16.93 -0.16 15.80
C GLY A 70 18.19 -0.59 15.05
N ASP A 71 18.50 -1.88 15.07
CA ASP A 71 19.64 -2.50 14.36
C ASP A 71 19.32 -2.97 12.93
N TYR A 72 18.13 -2.66 12.39
CA TYR A 72 17.74 -3.15 11.08
C TYR A 72 18.64 -2.58 9.96
N PRO A 73 19.20 -3.41 9.07
CA PRO A 73 20.02 -2.91 7.98
C PRO A 73 19.20 -2.12 6.96
N LYS A 74 19.79 -1.04 6.46
CA LYS A 74 19.26 -0.23 5.37
C LYS A 74 19.60 -0.90 4.04
N ALA A 75 18.65 -1.69 3.54
CA ALA A 75 18.73 -2.23 2.19
C ALA A 75 18.59 -1.11 1.13
N PRO A 76 19.12 -1.30 -0.09
CA PRO A 76 18.92 -0.34 -1.18
C PRO A 76 17.46 -0.32 -1.62
N ASP A 77 16.96 0.88 -1.96
CA ASP A 77 15.59 1.11 -2.43
C ASP A 77 15.40 0.57 -3.86
N ILE A 78 15.24 -0.75 -4.00
CA ILE A 78 15.06 -1.44 -5.28
C ILE A 78 13.66 -2.07 -5.29
N HIS A 79 12.86 -1.72 -6.29
CA HIS A 79 11.55 -2.35 -6.48
C HIS A 79 11.71 -3.79 -6.96
N ASP A 80 10.83 -4.70 -6.54
CA ASP A 80 10.91 -6.12 -6.94
C ASP A 80 10.86 -6.31 -8.48
N ASP A 81 10.19 -5.40 -9.20
CA ASP A 81 10.16 -5.39 -10.67
C ASP A 81 11.51 -5.11 -11.33
N ASP A 82 12.41 -4.41 -10.65
CA ASP A 82 13.73 -4.06 -11.17
C ASP A 82 14.76 -5.18 -10.96
N LYS A 83 14.44 -6.19 -10.12
CA LYS A 83 15.24 -7.41 -9.98
C LYS A 83 15.16 -8.28 -11.23
N ASP A 84 16.16 -9.12 -11.47
CA ASP A 84 16.23 -9.98 -12.66
C ASP A 84 14.98 -10.88 -12.78
N PRO A 85 14.16 -10.74 -13.85
CA PRO A 85 12.97 -11.55 -14.05
C PRO A 85 13.28 -13.01 -14.45
N HIS A 86 14.51 -13.32 -14.86
CA HIS A 86 14.90 -14.62 -15.40
C HIS A 86 15.72 -15.48 -14.43
N ALA A 87 16.09 -14.94 -13.27
CA ALA A 87 16.75 -15.70 -12.24
C ALA A 87 15.79 -16.72 -11.59
N ASP A 88 16.35 -17.84 -11.11
CA ASP A 88 15.62 -18.86 -10.37
C ASP A 88 15.52 -18.44 -8.90
N TRP A 89 14.42 -17.78 -8.55
CA TRP A 89 14.15 -17.27 -7.20
C TRP A 89 13.40 -18.30 -6.36
N ASP A 90 13.75 -18.45 -5.08
CA ASP A 90 12.98 -19.31 -4.15
C ASP A 90 11.51 -18.86 -4.03
N PHE A 91 11.29 -17.54 -4.06
CA PHE A 91 9.96 -16.91 -4.12
C PHE A 91 9.80 -16.14 -5.45
N PRO A 92 9.33 -16.80 -6.53
CA PRO A 92 9.21 -16.17 -7.86
C PRO A 92 8.24 -14.99 -7.94
N GLU A 93 7.26 -14.92 -7.03
CA GLU A 93 6.28 -13.84 -7.00
C GLU A 93 6.90 -12.51 -6.52
N GLU A 94 7.81 -12.58 -5.56
CA GLU A 94 8.51 -11.44 -4.94
C GLU A 94 9.91 -11.23 -5.53
N ARG A 95 10.40 -12.16 -6.37
CA ARG A 95 11.80 -12.20 -6.84
C ARG A 95 12.80 -12.08 -5.67
N ARG A 96 12.62 -12.96 -4.69
CA ARG A 96 13.40 -12.96 -3.44
C ARG A 96 13.85 -14.37 -3.10
N ASN A 97 15.05 -14.49 -2.54
CA ASN A 97 15.58 -15.78 -2.07
C ASN A 97 15.33 -15.98 -0.57
N PHE A 98 15.34 -17.23 -0.12
CA PHE A 98 15.23 -17.55 1.29
C PHE A 98 16.48 -17.07 2.05
N GLY A 99 16.26 -16.36 3.16
CA GLY A 99 17.36 -15.78 3.97
C GLY A 99 17.92 -14.45 3.43
N GLU A 100 17.40 -13.93 2.32
CA GLU A 100 17.68 -12.56 1.88
C GLU A 100 17.07 -11.54 2.86
N LEU A 101 17.80 -10.45 3.10
CA LEU A 101 17.28 -9.32 3.88
C LEU A 101 16.03 -8.74 3.21
N VAL A 102 14.99 -8.52 3.99
CA VAL A 102 13.75 -7.88 3.52
C VAL A 102 13.91 -6.36 3.65
N HIS A 103 13.47 -5.58 2.66
CA HIS A 103 13.48 -4.12 2.79
C HIS A 103 12.45 -3.68 3.83
N ILE A 104 12.71 -2.59 4.56
CA ILE A 104 11.80 -2.13 5.62
C ILE A 104 10.43 -1.72 5.08
N GLU A 105 10.43 -1.13 3.87
CA GLU A 105 9.26 -0.76 3.09
C GLU A 105 8.97 -1.80 1.98
N GLN A 106 9.18 -3.09 2.26
CA GLN A 106 8.90 -4.15 1.27
C GLN A 106 7.44 -4.13 0.79
N ASP A 107 6.51 -3.67 1.63
CA ASP A 107 5.11 -3.51 1.27
C ASP A 107 4.89 -2.50 0.13
N LEU A 108 5.70 -1.43 0.08
CA LEU A 108 5.72 -0.42 -0.96
C LEU A 108 6.50 -0.89 -2.20
N LEU A 109 7.64 -1.57 -2.00
CA LEU A 109 8.52 -2.05 -3.07
C LEU A 109 8.06 -3.38 -3.70
N SER A 110 6.99 -3.96 -3.15
CA SER A 110 6.43 -5.22 -3.65
C SER A 110 5.92 -5.09 -5.07
N ARG A 111 6.04 -6.17 -5.84
CA ARG A 111 5.52 -6.25 -7.22
C ARG A 111 4.02 -5.95 -7.37
N ALA A 112 3.25 -6.07 -6.30
CA ALA A 112 1.82 -5.73 -6.29
C ALA A 112 1.56 -4.21 -6.26
N ARG A 113 2.60 -3.39 -6.08
CA ARG A 113 2.51 -1.93 -6.01
C ARG A 113 3.09 -1.26 -7.26
N PRO A 114 2.74 0.02 -7.50
CA PRO A 114 3.35 0.79 -8.57
C PRO A 114 4.83 1.03 -8.31
N ASN A 115 5.68 0.70 -9.28
CA ASN A 115 7.10 1.00 -9.21
C ASN A 115 7.36 2.51 -9.35
N ILE A 116 7.76 3.14 -8.24
CA ILE A 116 8.11 4.57 -8.16
C ILE A 116 9.50 4.90 -8.74
N TYR A 117 10.40 3.91 -8.82
CA TYR A 117 11.77 4.07 -9.32
C TYR A 117 11.91 3.72 -10.81
N ALA A 118 10.85 3.20 -11.43
CA ALA A 118 10.83 2.84 -12.83
C ALA A 118 11.25 4.02 -13.72
N LYS A 119 12.32 3.82 -14.47
CA LYS A 119 12.81 4.82 -15.44
C LYS A 119 11.93 4.79 -16.68
N SER A 120 10.97 5.71 -16.75
CA SER A 120 10.19 5.91 -17.96
C SER A 120 11.07 6.45 -19.11
N ARG A 121 10.74 6.06 -20.34
CA ARG A 121 11.39 6.58 -21.56
C ARG A 121 11.30 8.10 -21.68
N ILE A 122 10.23 8.69 -21.16
CA ILE A 122 9.97 10.13 -21.18
C ILE A 122 10.11 10.65 -19.75
N PRO A 123 10.88 11.74 -19.51
CA PRO A 123 11.06 12.27 -18.17
C PRO A 123 9.72 12.76 -17.59
N PHE A 124 9.52 12.58 -16.28
CA PHE A 124 8.25 12.87 -15.59
C PHE A 124 7.74 14.30 -15.86
N ASN A 125 8.63 15.30 -15.81
CA ASN A 125 8.28 16.70 -16.10
C ASN A 125 7.69 16.89 -17.50
N GLN A 126 8.15 16.12 -18.49
CA GLN A 126 7.61 16.20 -19.84
C GLN A 126 6.25 15.51 -19.93
N GLN A 127 6.05 14.38 -19.24
CA GLN A 127 4.75 13.71 -19.17
C GLN A 127 3.66 14.63 -18.59
N VAL A 128 3.96 15.30 -17.47
CA VAL A 128 3.04 16.25 -16.82
C VAL A 128 2.73 17.44 -17.75
N LYS A 129 3.74 17.99 -18.43
CA LYS A 129 3.54 19.07 -19.42
C LYS A 129 2.68 18.64 -20.60
N MET A 130 2.89 17.43 -21.12
CA MET A 130 2.09 16.89 -22.23
C MET A 130 0.64 16.70 -21.81
N LEU A 131 0.40 16.06 -20.65
CA LEU A 131 -0.95 15.89 -20.11
C LEU A 131 -1.63 17.24 -19.86
N GLY A 132 -0.92 18.16 -19.20
CA GLY A 132 -1.42 19.51 -18.93
C GLY A 132 -1.73 20.28 -20.21
N ALA A 133 -0.91 20.17 -21.25
CA ALA A 133 -1.15 20.82 -22.53
C ALA A 133 -2.41 20.29 -23.22
N VAL A 134 -2.63 18.97 -23.20
CA VAL A 134 -3.85 18.36 -23.78
C VAL A 134 -5.09 18.83 -23.02
N LEU A 135 -5.08 18.75 -21.69
CA LEU A 135 -6.22 19.16 -20.87
C LEU A 135 -6.52 20.67 -21.01
N ALA A 136 -5.48 21.50 -21.00
CA ALA A 136 -5.63 22.94 -21.21
C ALA A 136 -6.19 23.25 -22.59
N THR A 137 -5.70 22.58 -23.64
CA THR A 137 -6.19 22.76 -25.02
C THR A 137 -7.67 22.37 -25.11
N LEU A 138 -8.06 21.22 -24.53
CA LEU A 138 -9.47 20.81 -24.50
C LEU A 138 -10.33 21.82 -23.74
N ALA A 139 -9.89 22.30 -22.58
CA ALA A 139 -10.62 23.29 -21.80
C ALA A 139 -10.84 24.60 -22.59
N VAL A 140 -9.81 25.06 -23.32
CA VAL A 140 -9.89 26.22 -24.20
C VAL A 140 -10.87 25.99 -25.34
N LEU A 141 -10.83 24.82 -26.00
CA LEU A 141 -11.77 24.47 -27.06
C LEU A 141 -13.22 24.41 -26.56
N PHE A 142 -13.46 23.85 -25.37
CA PHE A 142 -14.79 23.85 -24.76
C PHE A 142 -15.28 25.26 -24.42
N TRP A 143 -14.39 26.13 -23.92
CA TRP A 143 -14.70 27.52 -23.69
C TRP A 143 -15.10 28.25 -24.98
N PHE A 144 -14.36 28.04 -26.06
CA PHE A 144 -14.72 28.54 -27.39
C PHE A 144 -16.04 27.97 -27.91
N GLY A 145 -16.27 26.66 -27.77
CA GLY A 145 -17.54 26.02 -28.15
C GLY A 145 -18.75 26.55 -27.38
N GLY A 146 -18.55 26.98 -26.13
CA GLY A 146 -19.58 27.66 -25.34
C GLY A 146 -19.90 29.07 -25.84
N LYS A 147 -18.89 29.80 -26.35
CA LYS A 147 -19.05 31.16 -26.91
C LYS A 147 -19.61 31.13 -28.34
N TYR A 148 -19.10 30.23 -29.18
CA TYR A 148 -19.47 30.08 -30.58
C TYR A 148 -20.28 28.80 -30.76
N LYS A 149 -21.55 28.86 -30.35
CA LYS A 149 -22.46 27.73 -30.48
C LYS A 149 -22.88 27.55 -31.94
N ILE A 150 -22.70 26.35 -32.45
CA ILE A 150 -23.26 25.97 -33.75
C ILE A 150 -24.72 25.57 -33.51
N PHE A 151 -25.64 26.24 -34.21
CA PHE A 151 -27.06 25.93 -34.20
C PHE A 151 -27.56 25.81 -35.63
N GLN A 152 -28.63 25.03 -35.82
CA GLN A 152 -29.30 24.95 -37.12
C GLN A 152 -30.02 26.27 -37.38
N PRO A 153 -30.00 26.82 -38.62
CA PRO A 153 -30.63 28.11 -38.94
C PRO A 153 -32.15 27.98 -39.05
N VAL A 154 -32.79 27.48 -37.99
CA VAL A 154 -34.22 27.29 -37.85
C VAL A 154 -34.72 28.14 -36.69
N GLY A 155 -35.95 28.66 -36.82
CA GLY A 155 -36.59 29.37 -35.73
C GLY A 155 -36.80 28.47 -34.50
N PRO A 156 -37.11 29.07 -33.33
CA PRO A 156 -37.47 28.29 -32.15
C PRO A 156 -38.68 27.42 -32.43
N LYS A 157 -38.69 26.21 -31.87
CA LYS A 157 -39.82 25.29 -32.02
C LYS A 157 -41.07 25.91 -31.41
N GLN A 158 -42.13 26.03 -32.22
CA GLN A 158 -43.42 26.56 -31.80
C GLN A 158 -44.27 25.43 -31.21
N TYR A 159 -44.98 25.74 -30.13
CA TYR A 159 -45.80 24.78 -29.40
C TYR A 159 -47.22 25.37 -29.19
N PRO A 160 -48.28 24.57 -29.36
CA PRO A 160 -49.65 25.04 -29.15
C PRO A 160 -49.95 25.28 -27.65
N TYR A 161 -51.14 25.80 -27.36
CA TYR A 161 -51.66 25.97 -25.99
C TYR A 161 -50.73 26.77 -25.06
N ASN A 162 -50.27 27.93 -25.52
CA ASN A 162 -49.37 28.82 -24.78
C ASN A 162 -48.06 28.11 -24.34
N ASP A 163 -47.36 27.49 -25.30
CA ASP A 163 -46.15 26.68 -25.04
C ASP A 163 -46.40 25.52 -24.06
N LEU A 164 -47.54 24.84 -24.25
CA LEU A 164 -47.99 23.68 -23.46
C LEU A 164 -48.03 23.95 -21.95
N TRP A 165 -48.54 25.13 -21.56
CA TRP A 165 -48.46 25.64 -20.18
C TRP A 165 -48.97 24.65 -19.12
N ILE A 166 -50.18 24.12 -19.32
CA ILE A 166 -50.83 23.17 -18.41
C ILE A 166 -50.06 21.84 -18.39
N GLU A 167 -49.58 21.39 -19.55
CA GLU A 167 -48.88 20.11 -19.69
C GLU A 167 -47.48 20.13 -19.08
N LYS A 168 -46.85 21.31 -18.97
CA LYS A 168 -45.59 21.52 -18.24
C LYS A 168 -45.76 21.58 -16.72
N GLY A 169 -47.00 21.46 -16.22
CA GLY A 169 -47.31 21.38 -14.78
C GLY A 169 -47.60 22.72 -14.11
N ASN A 170 -47.80 23.78 -14.88
CA ASN A 170 -48.12 25.10 -14.33
C ASN A 170 -49.63 25.26 -14.09
N GLN A 171 -49.99 26.10 -13.11
CA GLN A 171 -51.39 26.37 -12.77
C GLN A 171 -52.03 27.31 -13.81
N PRO A 172 -53.32 27.10 -14.18
CA PRO A 172 -53.99 27.87 -15.22
C PRO A 172 -54.19 29.35 -14.85
N GLU A 173 -54.29 29.67 -13.56
CA GLU A 173 -54.45 31.03 -13.02
C GLU A 173 -53.20 31.91 -13.19
N ASP A 174 -52.02 31.30 -13.21
CA ASP A 174 -50.73 32.01 -13.29
C ASP A 174 -50.24 32.17 -14.75
N ALA A 175 -51.07 31.78 -15.71
CA ALA A 175 -50.71 31.86 -17.12
C ALA A 175 -50.52 33.32 -17.55
N ALA A 176 -49.30 33.66 -17.98
CA ALA A 176 -49.04 34.92 -18.68
C ALA A 176 -49.83 35.02 -19.99
N GLU A 177 -49.80 36.19 -20.63
CA GLU A 177 -50.51 36.46 -21.88
C GLU A 177 -50.33 35.34 -22.93
N PRO A 178 -51.40 34.96 -23.66
CA PRO A 178 -51.36 33.79 -24.54
C PRO A 178 -50.42 34.00 -25.72
N LYS A 179 -49.34 33.19 -25.80
CA LYS A 179 -48.44 33.15 -26.95
C LYS A 179 -49.16 32.55 -28.16
N LYS A 180 -49.46 33.40 -29.15
CA LYS A 180 -50.09 33.00 -30.43
C LYS A 180 -49.01 32.80 -31.49
N HIS A 181 -49.11 31.68 -32.21
CA HIS A 181 -48.27 31.39 -33.37
C HIS A 181 -49.12 31.52 -34.64
N TYR A 182 -48.58 32.20 -35.65
CA TYR A 182 -49.25 32.43 -36.92
C TYR A 182 -48.51 31.68 -38.04
N VAL A 183 -49.24 31.34 -39.10
CA VAL A 183 -48.64 30.76 -40.32
C VAL A 183 -47.83 31.87 -41.01
N ILE A 184 -46.59 31.54 -41.38
CA ILE A 184 -45.66 32.42 -42.09
C ILE A 184 -45.96 32.38 -43.59
#